data_AF-A0A2E9JK26-F1
#
_entry.id   AF-A0A2E9JK26-F1
#
_cell.length_a   1.000
_cell.length_b   1.000
_cell.length_c   1.000
_cell.angle_alpha   90.00
_cell.angle_beta   90.00
_cell.angle_gamma   90.00
#
_symmetry.space_group_name_H-M   'P 1'
#
loop_
_entity.id
_entity.type
_entity.pdbx_description
1 polymer ?
#
loop_
_entity_poly.entity_id
_entity_poly.type
_entity_poly.pdbx_seq_one_letter_code
_entity_poly.pdbx_strand_id
1 'polypeptide(L)'
;MVFCSGRCGTRLHWEVTRCPKCGTPQRGVRYRDRRVAALLAYFLGGLGIHRFYLGLPHGLNYLSFIWTFVPIVKAIKEGRAIARFDQVRWDEKYNKGRASHQGKSAGVGEIVVIVALGIVIYSLLAVWFAFLIVMFIFFVDQ
;
A
#
# COMPACT_ATOMS: atom_id res chain seq x y z
N MET A 1 -5.44 10.59 -18.25
CA MET A 1 -6.80 11.18 -18.38
C MET A 1 -7.77 10.04 -18.63
N VAL A 2 -9.02 10.15 -18.17
CA VAL A 2 -10.05 9.10 -18.33
C VAL A 2 -11.33 9.73 -18.88
N PHE A 3 -12.10 8.98 -19.67
CA PHE A 3 -13.40 9.45 -20.15
C PHE A 3 -14.51 9.04 -19.19
N CYS A 4 -15.59 9.83 -19.16
CA CYS A 4 -16.78 9.47 -18.39
C CYS A 4 -17.31 8.09 -18.83
N SER A 5 -17.25 7.11 -17.92
CA SER A 5 -17.72 5.73 -18.12
C SER A 5 -19.25 5.58 -18.16
N GLY A 6 -19.97 6.66 -17.84
CA GLY A 6 -21.41 6.79 -18.02
C GLY A 6 -21.79 7.25 -19.43
N ARG A 7 -22.72 8.20 -19.52
CA ARG A 7 -23.38 8.57 -20.79
C ARG A 7 -22.77 9.76 -21.55
N CYS A 8 -22.06 10.69 -20.88
CA CYS A 8 -21.73 11.99 -21.48
C CYS A 8 -20.36 12.10 -22.18
N GLY A 9 -19.51 11.06 -22.13
CA GLY A 9 -18.23 11.00 -22.86
C GLY A 9 -17.21 12.12 -22.58
N THR A 10 -17.43 12.97 -21.56
CA THR A 10 -16.55 14.11 -21.27
C THR A 10 -15.21 13.64 -20.70
N ARG A 11 -14.11 14.34 -21.04
CA ARG A 11 -12.79 14.06 -20.48
C ARG A 11 -12.77 14.46 -19.00
N LEU A 12 -12.37 13.52 -18.15
CA LEU A 12 -12.28 13.69 -16.71
C LEU A 12 -10.82 13.51 -16.25
N HIS A 13 -10.51 14.19 -15.17
CA HIS A 13 -9.30 13.90 -14.41
C HIS A 13 -9.45 12.57 -13.67
N TRP A 14 -8.35 11.84 -13.47
CA TRP A 14 -8.35 10.46 -12.96
C TRP A 14 -8.79 10.34 -11.48
N GLU A 15 -8.85 11.46 -10.76
CA GLU A 15 -9.30 11.51 -9.36
C GLU A 15 -10.80 11.82 -9.19
N VAL A 16 -11.54 12.07 -10.28
CA VAL A 16 -12.92 12.58 -10.22
C VAL A 16 -13.90 11.48 -9.83
N THR A 17 -14.52 11.60 -8.65
CA THR A 17 -15.48 10.61 -8.11
C THR A 17 -16.83 10.61 -8.84
N ARG A 18 -17.34 11.79 -9.24
CA ARG A 18 -18.57 11.95 -10.03
C ARG A 18 -18.35 12.90 -11.20
N CYS A 19 -18.95 12.58 -12.33
CA CYS A 19 -18.90 13.46 -13.48
C CYS A 19 -19.61 14.79 -13.19
N PRO A 20 -18.97 15.96 -13.35
CA PRO A 20 -19.62 17.26 -13.12
C PRO A 20 -20.71 17.58 -14.16
N LYS A 21 -20.70 16.93 -15.34
CA LYS A 21 -21.66 17.17 -16.41
C LYS A 21 -22.92 16.32 -16.32
N CYS A 22 -22.82 15.07 -15.90
CA CYS A 22 -23.96 14.13 -15.87
C CYS A 22 -24.21 13.46 -14.51
N GLY A 23 -23.38 13.74 -13.49
CA GLY A 23 -23.54 13.21 -12.13
C GLY A 23 -23.18 11.73 -11.93
N THR A 24 -22.91 10.96 -12.99
CA THR A 24 -22.63 9.51 -12.86
C THR A 24 -21.37 9.23 -12.03
N PRO A 25 -21.41 8.28 -11.08
CA PRO A 25 -20.23 7.86 -10.33
C PRO A 25 -19.26 7.13 -11.25
N GLN A 26 -17.96 7.45 -11.14
CA GLN A 26 -16.94 6.89 -12.01
C GLN A 26 -16.30 5.65 -11.38
N ARG A 27 -16.25 4.54 -12.14
CA ARG A 27 -15.76 3.22 -11.67
C ARG A 27 -14.26 3.16 -11.33
N GLY A 28 -13.47 4.12 -11.81
CA GLY A 28 -12.01 4.10 -11.65
C GLY A 28 -11.50 4.53 -10.27
N VAL A 29 -12.39 5.05 -9.41
CA VAL A 29 -11.98 5.69 -8.16
C VAL A 29 -12.21 4.72 -7.00
N ARG A 30 -11.18 3.96 -6.62
CA ARG A 30 -11.26 3.01 -5.49
C ARG A 30 -11.11 3.69 -4.14
N TYR A 31 -11.85 3.19 -3.16
CA TYR A 31 -11.69 3.52 -1.75
C TYR A 31 -10.37 2.97 -1.23
N ARG A 32 -9.65 3.77 -0.44
CA ARG A 32 -8.38 3.40 0.17
C ARG A 32 -8.60 3.07 1.64
N ASP A 33 -8.44 1.81 2.01
CA ASP A 33 -8.60 1.32 3.38
C ASP A 33 -7.33 1.62 4.20
N ARG A 34 -7.51 2.27 5.34
CA ARG A 34 -6.44 2.63 6.28
C ARG A 34 -5.72 1.41 6.82
N ARG A 35 -6.45 0.33 7.12
CA ARG A 35 -5.89 -0.90 7.71
C ARG A 35 -4.99 -1.60 6.71
N VAL A 36 -5.45 -1.71 5.46
CA VAL A 36 -4.67 -2.27 4.35
C VAL A 36 -3.42 -1.44 4.13
N ALA A 37 -3.52 -0.11 4.08
CA ALA A 37 -2.36 0.77 3.94
C ALA A 37 -1.33 0.58 5.07
N ALA A 38 -1.78 0.43 6.33
CA ALA A 38 -0.89 0.18 7.47
C ALA A 38 -0.20 -1.18 7.37
N LEU A 39 -0.94 -2.25 7.03
CA LEU A 39 -0.40 -3.60 6.85
C LEU A 39 0.62 -3.65 5.72
N LEU A 40 0.30 -3.04 4.57
CA LEU A 40 1.23 -2.92 3.46
C LEU A 40 2.51 -2.17 3.87
N ALA A 41 2.40 -1.16 4.75
CA ALA A 41 3.57 -0.42 5.22
C ALA A 41 4.46 -1.27 6.16
N TYR A 42 3.88 -2.18 6.94
CA TYR A 42 4.65 -3.07 7.81
C TYR A 42 5.33 -4.21 7.04
N PHE A 43 4.59 -4.90 6.16
CA PHE A 43 5.09 -6.10 5.48
C PHE A 43 5.80 -5.80 4.16
N LEU A 44 5.27 -4.87 3.37
CA LEU A 44 5.77 -4.51 2.03
C LEU A 44 6.38 -3.09 2.01
N GLY A 45 6.69 -2.56 3.20
CA GLY A 45 7.18 -1.21 3.40
C GLY A 45 8.54 -0.93 2.78
N GLY A 46 9.45 -1.91 2.82
CA GLY A 46 10.79 -1.79 2.22
C GLY A 46 10.75 -1.54 0.70
N LEU A 47 9.70 -2.01 0.03
CA LEU A 47 9.45 -1.79 -1.40
C LEU A 47 8.69 -0.48 -1.68
N GLY A 48 8.11 0.15 -0.65
CA GLY A 48 7.31 1.37 -0.80
C GLY A 48 5.90 1.16 -1.36
N ILE A 49 5.41 -0.09 -1.40
CA ILE A 49 4.10 -0.45 -2.00
C ILE A 49 2.93 0.26 -1.31
N HIS A 50 3.02 0.52 -0.01
CA HIS A 50 2.00 1.28 0.73
C HIS A 50 1.83 2.71 0.22
N ARG A 51 2.88 3.35 -0.30
CA ARG A 51 2.79 4.69 -0.90
C ARG A 51 2.16 4.67 -2.29
N PHE A 52 2.43 3.62 -3.07
CA PHE A 52 1.72 3.38 -4.33
C PHE A 52 0.24 3.09 -4.09
N TYR A 53 -0.09 2.34 -3.04
CA TYR A 53 -1.49 2.13 -2.60
C TYR A 53 -2.18 3.45 -2.22
N LEU A 54 -1.43 4.43 -1.71
CA LEU A 54 -1.92 5.78 -1.42
C LEU A 54 -1.88 6.73 -2.63
N GLY A 55 -1.35 6.28 -3.77
CA GLY A 55 -1.30 7.05 -5.02
C GLY A 55 -0.27 8.17 -4.98
N LEU A 56 0.72 8.09 -4.08
CA LEU A 56 1.82 9.05 -4.04
C LEU A 56 2.94 8.58 -4.99
N PRO A 57 3.44 9.44 -5.90
CA PRO A 57 4.47 9.08 -6.87
C PRO A 57 5.85 8.82 -6.24
N HIS A 58 6.06 9.21 -4.98
CA HIS A 58 7.28 8.98 -4.22
C HIS A 58 7.34 7.58 -3.59
N GLY A 59 6.85 6.56 -4.28
CA GLY A 59 7.13 5.16 -3.93
C GLY A 59 8.45 4.69 -4.56
N LEU A 60 8.83 5.23 -5.72
CA LEU A 60 10.00 4.80 -6.48
C LEU A 60 11.34 5.08 -5.76
N ASN A 61 11.39 6.09 -4.90
CA ASN A 61 12.57 6.37 -4.09
C ASN A 61 12.85 5.27 -3.03
N TYR A 62 11.87 4.44 -2.67
CA TYR A 62 12.12 3.28 -1.80
C TYR A 62 12.95 2.21 -2.53
N LEU A 63 12.72 2.02 -3.83
CA LEU A 63 13.46 1.04 -4.64
C LEU A 63 14.95 1.38 -4.74
N SER A 64 15.30 2.65 -4.96
CA SER A 64 16.71 3.07 -5.11
C SER A 64 17.53 2.89 -3.82
N PHE A 65 16.88 2.93 -2.66
CA PHE A 65 17.53 2.81 -1.36
C PHE A 65 17.31 1.44 -0.69
N ILE A 66 16.70 0.47 -1.39
CA ILE A 66 16.33 -0.82 -0.79
C ILE A 66 17.54 -1.57 -0.20
N TRP A 67 18.72 -1.37 -0.80
CA TRP A 67 20.00 -1.94 -0.36
C TRP A 67 20.56 -1.33 0.93
N THR A 68 20.05 -0.16 1.35
CA THR A 68 20.54 0.54 2.57
C THR A 68 19.74 0.19 3.83
N PHE A 69 18.69 -0.62 3.71
CA PHE A 69 17.69 -0.89 4.77
C PHE A 69 16.96 0.36 5.34
N VAL A 70 17.36 1.58 4.98
CA VAL A 70 16.70 2.85 5.33
C VAL A 70 15.21 2.87 4.96
N PRO A 71 14.77 2.35 3.78
CA PRO A 71 13.36 2.32 3.41
C PRO A 71 12.48 1.54 4.40
N ILE A 72 13.03 0.49 5.03
CA ILE A 72 12.30 -0.31 6.02
C ILE A 72 11.98 0.51 7.26
N VAL A 73 12.98 1.20 7.83
CA VAL A 73 12.80 2.05 9.02
C VAL A 73 11.79 3.17 8.73
N LYS A 74 11.88 3.79 7.55
CA LYS A 74 10.95 4.84 7.12
C LYS A 74 9.52 4.31 6.97
N ALA A 75 9.36 3.13 6.38
CA ALA A 75 8.05 2.50 6.22
C ALA A 75 7.41 2.13 7.56
N ILE A 76 8.20 1.67 8.55
CA ILE A 76 7.68 1.39 9.90
C ILE A 76 7.16 2.67 10.58
N LYS A 77 7.91 3.79 10.48
CA LYS A 77 7.46 5.09 11.04
C LYS A 77 6.15 5.53 10.38
N GLU A 78 6.04 5.38 9.06
CA GLU A 78 4.83 5.71 8.29
C GLU A 78 3.67 4.77 8.62
N GLY A 79 3.90 3.46 8.67
CA GLY A 79 2.89 2.46 9.03
C GLY A 79 2.32 2.72 10.42
N ARG A 80 3.16 3.05 11.40
CA ARG A 80 2.73 3.42 12.76
C ARG A 80 1.91 4.71 12.79
N ALA A 81 2.26 5.69 11.94
CA ALA A 81 1.49 6.92 11.79
C ALA A 81 0.12 6.67 11.12
N ILE A 82 0.08 5.84 10.06
CA ILE A 82 -1.15 5.45 9.36
C ILE A 82 -2.08 4.66 10.29
N ALA A 83 -1.54 3.72 11.08
CA ALA A 83 -2.31 2.91 12.01
C ALA A 83 -3.04 3.75 13.08
N ARG A 84 -2.41 4.85 13.53
CA ARG A 84 -2.99 5.81 14.49
C ARG A 84 -3.79 6.93 13.85
N PHE A 85 -3.79 7.04 12.52
CA PHE A 85 -4.41 8.14 11.83
C PHE A 85 -5.93 8.05 12.00
N ASP A 86 -6.61 9.11 12.42
CA ASP A 86 -8.07 9.08 12.61
C ASP A 86 -8.83 8.74 11.31
N GLN A 87 -9.95 8.02 11.43
CA GLN A 87 -10.67 7.50 10.26
C GLN A 87 -11.36 8.61 9.46
N VAL A 88 -11.94 9.60 10.14
CA VAL A 88 -12.62 10.73 9.47
C VAL A 88 -11.60 11.56 8.71
N ARG A 89 -10.48 11.89 9.37
CA ARG A 89 -9.37 12.60 8.73
C ARG A 89 -8.74 11.80 7.58
N TRP A 90 -8.67 10.48 7.71
CA TRP A 90 -8.17 9.60 6.65
C TRP A 90 -9.03 9.72 5.40
N ASP A 91 -10.34 9.61 5.59
CA ASP A 91 -11.29 9.64 4.50
C ASP A 91 -11.36 11.01 3.82
N GLU A 92 -11.24 12.09 4.59
CA GLU A 92 -11.11 13.44 4.05
C GLU A 92 -9.86 13.58 3.17
N LYS A 93 -8.69 13.20 3.70
CA LYS A 93 -7.39 13.38 3.04
C LYS A 93 -7.20 12.47 1.82
N TYR A 94 -7.47 11.17 2.00
CA TYR A 94 -7.14 10.16 1.00
C TYR A 94 -8.34 9.75 0.16
N ASN A 95 -9.57 9.91 0.65
CA ASN A 95 -10.78 9.46 -0.03
C ASN A 95 -11.66 10.61 -0.57
N LYS A 96 -11.54 11.88 -0.13
CA LYS A 96 -12.19 13.08 -0.72
C LYS A 96 -13.66 12.85 -1.13
N GLY A 97 -14.48 12.27 -0.25
CA GLY A 97 -15.91 11.99 -0.53
C GLY A 97 -16.19 10.76 -1.42
N ARG A 98 -15.19 9.91 -1.67
CA ARG A 98 -15.41 8.55 -2.18
C ARG A 98 -16.24 7.79 -1.17
N ALA A 99 -17.39 7.29 -1.61
CA ALA A 99 -18.13 6.34 -0.81
C ALA A 99 -17.25 5.11 -0.58
N SER A 100 -17.03 4.74 0.68
CA SER A 100 -16.60 3.37 0.96
C SER A 100 -17.62 2.45 0.29
N HIS A 101 -17.16 1.36 -0.32
CA HIS A 101 -18.08 0.33 -0.74
C HIS A 101 -18.65 -0.27 0.56
N GLN A 102 -19.75 0.34 1.05
CA GLN A 102 -20.42 0.01 2.30
C GLN A 102 -20.70 -1.50 2.26
N GLY A 103 -19.89 -2.28 2.97
CA GLY A 103 -19.98 -3.75 3.02
C GLY A 103 -18.70 -4.54 2.70
N LYS A 104 -17.61 -3.93 2.19
CA LYS A 104 -16.31 -4.61 2.02
C LYS A 104 -15.16 -3.75 2.56
N SER A 105 -15.19 -3.42 3.85
CA SER A 105 -13.94 -3.16 4.59
C SER A 105 -13.05 -4.38 4.42
N ALA A 106 -11.71 -4.21 4.38
CA ALA A 106 -10.80 -5.35 4.28
C ALA A 106 -11.24 -6.45 5.24
N GLY A 107 -11.75 -7.54 4.66
CA GLY A 107 -12.32 -8.62 5.45
C GLY A 107 -11.25 -9.14 6.37
N VAL A 108 -11.63 -9.69 7.53
CA VAL A 108 -10.67 -10.37 8.42
C VAL A 108 -9.81 -11.35 7.61
N GLY A 109 -10.39 -12.02 6.60
CA GLY A 109 -9.67 -12.85 5.64
C GLY A 109 -8.56 -12.14 4.84
N GLU A 110 -8.79 -10.94 4.28
CA GLU A 110 -7.74 -10.21 3.55
C GLU A 110 -6.59 -9.80 4.48
N ILE A 111 -6.93 -9.37 5.69
CA ILE A 111 -5.93 -9.01 6.70
C ILE A 111 -5.11 -10.24 7.08
N VAL A 112 -5.76 -11.38 7.36
CA VAL A 112 -5.10 -12.63 7.71
C VAL A 112 -4.19 -13.09 6.58
N VAL A 113 -4.63 -13.00 5.32
CA VAL A 113 -3.80 -13.37 4.16
C VAL A 113 -2.55 -12.49 4.06
N ILE A 114 -2.68 -11.16 4.20
CA ILE A 114 -1.53 -10.25 4.14
C ILE A 114 -0.55 -10.54 5.27
N VAL A 115 -1.05 -10.73 6.50
CA VAL A 115 -0.22 -11.05 7.67
C VAL A 115 0.48 -12.40 7.50
N ALA A 116 -0.24 -13.44 7.08
CA ALA A 116 0.31 -14.77 6.88
C ALA A 116 1.38 -14.79 5.79
N LEU A 117 1.12 -14.16 4.63
CA LEU A 117 2.12 -14.01 3.56
C LEU A 117 3.34 -13.25 4.06
N GLY A 118 3.13 -12.18 4.82
CA GLY A 118 4.21 -11.43 5.45
C GLY A 118 5.09 -12.28 6.37
N ILE A 119 4.49 -13.06 7.27
CA ILE A 119 5.21 -13.98 8.17
C ILE A 119 5.99 -15.03 7.40
N VAL A 120 5.38 -15.64 6.38
CA VAL A 120 6.04 -16.64 5.53
C VAL A 120 7.25 -16.04 4.82
N ILE A 121 7.10 -14.86 4.21
CA ILE A 121 8.20 -14.17 3.52
C ILE A 121 9.33 -13.85 4.50
N TYR A 122 9.03 -13.30 5.68
CA TYR A 122 10.07 -13.00 6.68
C TYR A 122 10.78 -14.25 7.17
N SER A 123 10.05 -15.36 7.36
CA SER A 123 10.63 -16.63 7.79
C SER A 123 11.59 -17.19 6.73
N LEU A 124 11.21 -17.16 5.45
CA LEU A 124 12.05 -17.60 4.34
C LEU A 124 13.31 -16.72 4.20
N LEU A 125 13.17 -15.40 4.32
CA LEU A 125 14.31 -14.48 4.28
C LEU A 125 15.28 -14.72 5.45
N ALA A 126 14.77 -15.00 6.65
CA ALA A 126 15.59 -15.30 7.81
C ALA A 126 16.39 -16.61 7.62
N VAL A 127 15.74 -17.66 7.09
CA VAL A 127 16.42 -18.93 6.79
C VAL A 127 17.49 -18.74 5.71
N TRP A 128 17.18 -18.00 4.64
CA TRP A 128 18.14 -17.69 3.58
C TRP A 128 19.34 -16.90 4.11
N PHE A 129 19.10 -15.91 4.96
CA PHE A 129 20.16 -15.11 5.57
C PHE A 129 21.04 -15.94 6.51
N ALA A 130 20.45 -16.82 7.33
CA ALA A 130 21.19 -17.75 8.18
C ALA A 130 22.05 -18.73 7.36
N PHE A 131 21.53 -19.24 6.24
CA PHE A 131 22.29 -20.08 5.31
C PHE A 131 23.50 -19.34 4.75
N LEU A 132 23.34 -18.08 4.30
CA LEU A 132 24.45 -17.27 3.82
C LEU A 132 25.52 -17.02 4.89
N ILE A 133 25.11 -16.80 6.14
CA ILE A 133 26.04 -16.65 7.26
C ILE A 133 26.86 -17.93 7.45
N VAL A 134 26.20 -19.10 7.49
CA VAL A 134 26.88 -20.40 7.63
C VAL A 134 27.84 -20.64 6.47
N MET A 135 27.41 -20.37 5.24
CA MET A 135 28.25 -20.55 4.05
C MET A 135 29.45 -19.60 4.08
N PHE A 136 29.27 -18.35 4.49
CA PHE A 136 30.34 -17.38 4.64
C PHE A 136 31.37 -17.80 5.69
N ILE A 137 30.92 -18.26 6.87
CA ILE A 137 31.80 -18.78 7.93
C ILE A 137 32.64 -19.95 7.40
N PHE A 138 32.00 -20.91 6.71
CA PHE A 138 32.70 -22.05 6.14
C PHE A 138 33.77 -21.65 5.12
N PHE A 139 33.50 -20.66 4.25
CA PHE A 139 34.46 -20.18 3.25
C PHE A 139 35.60 -19.35 3.84
N VAL A 140 35.38 -18.65 4.97
CA VAL A 140 36.45 -17.90 5.66
C VAL A 140 37.38 -18.81 6.45
N ASP A 141 36.90 -20.00 6.83
CA ASP A 141 37.67 -21.01 7.58
C ASP A 141 38.57 -21.90 6.68
N GLN A 142 38.46 -21.81 5.36
CA GLN A 142 39.31 -22.50 4.37
C GLN A 142 40.46 -21.61 3.92
#